data_AF-A0A816U4Y4-F1
#
_entry.id   AF-A0A816U4Y4-F1
#
_cell.length_a   1.000
_cell.length_b   1.000
_cell.length_c   1.000
_cell.angle_alpha   90.00
_cell.angle_beta   90.00
_cell.angle_gamma   90.00
#
_symmetry.space_group_name_H-M   'P 1'
#
loop_
_entity.id
_entity.type
_entity.pdbx_description
1 polymer ?
#
loop_
_entity_poly.entity_id
_entity_poly.type
_entity_poly.pdbx_seq_one_letter_code
_entity_poly.pdbx_strand_id
1 'polypeptide(L)'
;AKLPSTCSSFLTINDPTRNTEYTASIGCDQSTFSSKGQWIRFIGSGGTLIPLSPPKIDGCGTRATGWYNGLMPSVGQTVNGT
;
A
#
# COMPACT_ATOMS: atom_id res chain seq x y z
N ALA A 1 -13.94 10.74 22.24
CA ALA A 1 -12.56 10.24 22.21
C ALA A 1 -11.83 10.88 21.02
N LYS A 2 -10.57 11.30 21.18
CA LYS A 2 -9.76 11.86 20.08
C LYS A 2 -9.00 10.72 19.40
N LEU A 3 -9.27 10.49 18.11
CA LEU A 3 -8.53 9.49 17.33
C LEU A 3 -7.09 9.98 17.06
N PRO A 4 -6.12 9.06 16.87
CA PRO A 4 -4.79 9.42 16.37
C PRO A 4 -4.87 10.21 15.06
N SER A 5 -3.90 11.10 14.82
CA SER A 5 -3.85 11.87 13.56
C SER A 5 -3.73 10.98 12.32
N THR A 6 -3.23 9.76 12.47
CA THR A 6 -3.15 8.74 11.42
C THR A 6 -4.54 8.30 10.92
N CYS A 7 -5.59 8.52 11.71
CA CYS A 7 -6.97 8.23 11.33
C CYS A 7 -7.65 9.38 10.58
N SER A 8 -7.05 10.57 10.52
CA SER A 8 -7.62 11.76 9.86
C SER A 8 -6.71 12.41 8.83
N SER A 9 -5.40 12.13 8.84
CA SER A 9 -4.42 12.65 7.90
C SER A 9 -3.63 11.51 7.28
N PHE A 10 -4.02 11.13 6.07
CA PHE A 10 -3.39 10.09 5.26
C PHE A 10 -3.62 10.35 3.77
N LEU A 11 -2.75 9.82 2.93
CA LEU A 11 -2.94 9.75 1.49
C LEU A 11 -3.80 8.52 1.14
N THR A 12 -4.79 8.71 0.28
CA THR A 12 -5.60 7.60 -0.23
C THR A 12 -4.99 7.06 -1.52
N ILE A 13 -4.79 5.75 -1.59
CA ILE A 13 -4.33 5.05 -2.79
C ILE A 13 -5.49 4.23 -3.33
N ASN A 14 -6.02 4.65 -4.48
CA ASN A 14 -7.14 4.02 -5.19
C ASN A 14 -6.76 3.72 -6.65
N ASP A 15 -5.52 3.32 -6.87
CA ASP A 15 -4.98 3.06 -8.19
C ASP A 15 -5.22 1.58 -8.58
N PRO A 16 -6.06 1.29 -9.57
CA PRO A 16 -6.39 -0.09 -9.97
C PRO A 16 -5.18 -0.86 -10.50
N THR A 17 -4.13 -0.17 -10.96
CA THR A 17 -2.91 -0.81 -11.47
C THR A 17 -2.11 -1.52 -10.37
N ARG A 18 -2.40 -1.26 -9.10
CA ARG A 18 -1.71 -1.85 -7.93
C ARG A 18 -2.18 -3.25 -7.55
N ASN A 19 -3.18 -3.76 -8.26
CA ASN A 19 -3.66 -5.12 -8.06
C ASN A 19 -2.57 -6.15 -8.38
N THR A 20 -2.49 -7.24 -7.60
CA THR A 20 -1.48 -8.30 -7.79
C THR A 20 -1.60 -9.05 -9.11
N GLU A 21 -2.79 -9.02 -9.74
CA GLU A 21 -3.05 -9.62 -11.04
C GLU A 21 -2.82 -8.65 -12.21
N TYR A 22 -2.50 -7.38 -11.94
CA TYR A 22 -2.24 -6.40 -12.98
C TYR A 22 -0.82 -6.54 -13.53
N THR A 23 -0.69 -6.74 -14.85
CA THR A 23 0.59 -7.00 -15.54
C THR A 23 0.77 -6.18 -16.83
N ALA A 24 -0.01 -5.11 -17.03
CA ALA A 24 -0.04 -4.41 -18.32
C ALA A 24 1.00 -3.30 -18.45
N SER A 25 0.81 -2.17 -17.74
CA SER A 25 1.71 -1.00 -17.83
C SER A 25 2.51 -0.82 -16.55
N ILE A 26 3.75 -0.31 -16.67
CA ILE A 26 4.61 -0.05 -15.53
C ILE A 26 4.78 1.47 -15.38
N GLY A 27 4.67 1.96 -14.14
CA GLY A 27 4.78 3.39 -13.83
C GLY A 27 5.70 3.69 -12.64
N CYS A 28 6.08 4.96 -12.51
CA CYS A 28 6.84 5.47 -11.38
C CYS A 28 5.92 6.20 -10.39
N ASP A 29 6.11 5.97 -9.09
CA ASP A 29 5.25 6.53 -8.04
C ASP A 29 5.72 7.90 -7.52
N GLN A 30 6.62 8.55 -8.26
CA GLN A 30 7.28 9.80 -7.84
C GLN A 30 6.31 10.94 -7.55
N SER A 31 5.17 11.00 -8.25
CA SER A 31 4.11 11.97 -8.02
C SER A 31 3.09 11.51 -6.96
N THR A 32 3.10 10.23 -6.61
CA THR A 32 2.14 9.61 -5.69
C THR A 32 2.64 9.68 -4.25
N PHE A 33 3.92 9.36 -4.01
CA PHE A 33 4.49 9.38 -2.67
C PHE A 33 5.38 10.59 -2.46
N SER A 34 5.10 11.35 -1.40
CA SER A 34 5.98 12.43 -0.95
C SER A 34 7.26 11.83 -0.36
N SER A 35 8.38 12.55 -0.49
CA SER A 35 9.65 12.18 0.16
C SER A 35 9.61 12.26 1.68
N LYS A 36 8.56 12.85 2.25
CA LYS A 36 8.29 12.86 3.70
C LYS A 36 7.43 11.65 4.03
N GLY A 37 7.82 10.88 5.05
CA GLY A 37 7.01 9.77 5.55
C GLY A 37 5.58 10.23 5.83
N GLN A 38 4.59 9.56 5.23
CA GLN A 38 3.18 9.90 5.30
C GLN A 38 2.34 8.64 5.51
N TRP A 39 1.23 8.77 6.22
CA TRP A 39 0.27 7.67 6.36
C TRP A 39 -0.46 7.43 5.06
N ILE A 40 -0.69 6.16 4.73
CA ILE A 40 -1.33 5.73 3.48
C ILE A 40 -2.52 4.83 3.81
N ARG A 41 -3.61 4.97 3.06
CA ARG A 41 -4.77 4.07 3.08
C ARG A 41 -5.03 3.51 1.69
N PHE A 42 -4.96 2.19 1.56
CA PHE A 42 -5.33 1.48 0.32
C PHE A 42 -6.84 1.27 0.27
N ILE A 43 -7.45 1.58 -0.87
CA ILE A 43 -8.87 1.34 -1.14
C ILE A 43 -9.08 0.87 -2.60
N GLY A 44 -10.27 0.34 -2.87
CA GLY A 44 -10.72 0.07 -4.24
C GLY A 44 -10.11 -1.19 -4.86
N SER A 45 -10.12 -1.25 -6.19
CA SER A 45 -9.82 -2.47 -6.96
C SER A 45 -8.32 -2.78 -7.08
N GLY A 46 -7.44 -1.84 -6.72
CA GLY A 46 -6.01 -2.10 -6.54
C GLY A 46 -5.72 -2.98 -5.32
N GLY A 47 -6.70 -3.15 -4.43
CA GLY A 47 -6.57 -3.89 -3.18
C GLY A 47 -6.68 -2.96 -1.97
N THR A 48 -6.99 -3.56 -0.82
CA THR A 48 -7.13 -2.85 0.47
C THR A 48 -6.02 -3.20 1.46
N LEU A 49 -5.10 -4.08 1.06
CA LEU A 49 -4.01 -4.61 1.89
C LEU A 49 -2.75 -4.77 1.02
N ILE A 50 -1.58 -4.68 1.66
CA ILE A 50 -0.32 -5.09 1.04
C ILE A 50 -0.32 -6.63 0.94
N PRO A 51 0.11 -7.23 -0.18
CA PRO A 51 0.17 -8.69 -0.29
C PRO A 51 1.08 -9.29 0.79
N LEU A 52 0.74 -10.48 1.27
CA LEU A 52 1.52 -11.23 2.26
C LEU A 52 2.52 -12.23 1.65
N SER A 53 2.40 -12.46 0.34
CA SER A 53 3.30 -13.29 -0.45
C SER A 53 3.88 -12.48 -1.60
N PRO A 54 5.07 -12.84 -2.12
CA PRO A 54 5.68 -12.15 -3.24
C PRO A 54 4.75 -12.15 -4.48
N PRO A 55 4.37 -10.97 -5.01
CA PRO A 55 3.72 -10.90 -6.31
C PRO A 55 4.69 -11.28 -7.45
N LYS A 56 4.15 -11.46 -8.65
CA LYS A 56 4.97 -11.66 -9.85
C LYS A 56 5.84 -10.42 -10.12
N ILE A 57 7.07 -10.65 -10.59
CA ILE A 57 7.91 -9.59 -11.15
C ILE A 57 7.15 -8.89 -12.29
N ASP A 58 7.34 -7.58 -12.46
CA ASP A 58 6.61 -6.75 -13.42
C ASP A 58 5.06 -6.74 -13.21
N GLY A 59 4.62 -7.09 -11.99
CA GLY A 59 3.22 -7.00 -11.54
C GLY A 59 2.91 -5.71 -10.77
N CYS A 60 1.64 -5.50 -10.42
CA CYS A 60 1.16 -4.34 -9.64
C CYS A 60 1.55 -2.97 -10.21
N GLY A 61 1.79 -2.91 -11.53
CA GLY A 61 2.18 -1.68 -12.22
C GLY A 61 3.60 -1.19 -11.92
N THR A 62 4.49 -2.06 -11.42
CA THR A 62 5.89 -1.73 -11.06
C THR A 62 6.88 -2.79 -11.55
N ARG A 63 8.16 -2.41 -11.73
CA ARG A 63 9.26 -3.35 -12.01
C ARG A 63 9.59 -4.22 -10.80
N ALA A 64 9.57 -3.61 -9.61
CA ALA A 64 10.00 -4.22 -8.36
C ALA A 64 8.82 -4.28 -7.40
N THR A 65 8.19 -5.44 -7.32
CA THR A 65 7.05 -5.69 -6.44
C THR A 65 7.51 -5.94 -5.01
N GLY A 66 6.76 -5.42 -4.04
CA GLY A 66 6.95 -5.68 -2.61
C GLY A 66 5.80 -6.45 -2.00
N TRP A 67 6.06 -7.04 -0.83
CA TRP A 67 5.05 -7.67 0.02
C TRP A 67 5.36 -7.37 1.49
N TYR A 68 4.37 -7.52 2.34
CA TYR A 68 4.55 -7.42 3.77
C TYR A 68 5.00 -8.77 4.33
N ASN A 69 6.24 -8.84 4.78
CA ASN A 69 6.81 -10.05 5.37
C ASN A 69 6.49 -10.13 6.87
N GLY A 70 5.24 -10.43 7.20
CA GLY A 70 4.76 -10.54 8.57
C GLY A 70 3.27 -10.84 8.66
N LEU A 71 2.71 -10.73 9.86
CA LEU A 71 1.28 -10.89 10.08
C LEU A 71 0.58 -9.53 9.99
N MET A 72 -0.48 -9.44 9.19
CA MET A 72 -1.29 -8.21 9.12
C MET A 72 -1.82 -7.86 10.51
N PRO A 73 -1.69 -6.59 10.95
CA PRO A 73 -2.27 -6.14 12.20
C PRO A 73 -3.79 -6.36 12.22
N SER A 74 -4.33 -6.68 13.38
CA SER A 74 -5.78 -6.73 13.57
C SER A 74 -6.39 -5.33 13.53
N VAL A 75 -7.70 -5.24 13.30
CA VAL A 75 -8.42 -3.94 13.31
C VAL A 75 -8.20 -3.23 14.64
N GLY A 76 -7.69 -1.99 14.58
CA GLY A 76 -7.39 -1.17 15.75
C GLY A 76 -6.02 -1.41 16.38
N GLN A 77 -5.24 -2.37 15.88
CA GLN A 77 -3.87 -2.60 16.30
C GLN A 77 -2.90 -1.71 15.53
N THR A 78 -2.00 -1.05 16.25
CA THR A 78 -0.81 -0.41 15.67
C THR A 78 0.40 -1.26 16.01
N VAL A 79 1.20 -1.61 15.01
CA VAL A 79 2.50 -2.27 15.20
C VAL A 79 3.61 -1.31 14.80
N ASN A 80 4.64 -1.20 15.62
CA ASN A 80 5.88 -0.52 15.24
C ASN A 80 6.79 -1.55 14.58
N GLY A 81 7.21 -1.29 13.34
CA GLY A 81 8.24 -2.12 12.71
C GLY A 81 9.54 -1.99 13.50
N THR A 82 10.07 -3.12 13.97
CA THR A 82 11.39 -3.21 14.61
C THR A 82 12.51 -3.16 13.59
#